data_AF-A0A959CQQ7-F1
#
_entry.id   AF-A0A959CQQ7-F1
#
_cell.length_a   1.000
_cell.length_b   1.000
_cell.length_c   1.000
_cell.angle_alpha   90.00
_cell.angle_beta   90.00
_cell.angle_gamma   90.00
#
_symmetry.space_group_name_H-M   'P 1'
#
loop_
_entity.id
_entity.type
_entity.pdbx_description
1 polymer ?
#
loop_
_entity_poly.entity_id
_entity_poly.type
_entity_poly.pdbx_seq_one_letter_code
_entity_poly.pdbx_strand_id
1 'polypeptide(L)'
;MMKQFYLFYFALNLLLAAGCTSGGKQDEQVAREICDCMQPLYESYTSIKDAREDNDTESLQRFVEEMEAVNDEVSACANRIQERYGALEGEREERVKAAMQNVCPEIIATLNEAENALVQ
;
A
#
# COMPACT_ATOMS: atom_id res chain seq x y z
N MET A 1 -32.50 -32.90 32.12
CA MET A 1 -32.39 -33.02 30.64
C MET A 1 -32.04 -31.70 29.92
N MET A 2 -31.77 -30.59 30.61
CA MET A 2 -31.40 -29.31 29.95
C MET A 2 -29.89 -29.10 29.72
N LYS A 3 -29.00 -29.77 30.48
CA LYS A 3 -27.53 -29.60 30.35
C LYS A 3 -26.94 -30.18 29.06
N GLN A 4 -27.59 -31.19 28.46
CA GLN A 4 -27.10 -31.84 27.23
C GLN A 4 -27.27 -30.94 25.99
N PHE A 5 -28.30 -30.09 25.98
CA PHE A 5 -28.55 -29.13 24.90
C PHE A 5 -27.53 -27.98 24.87
N TYR A 6 -27.07 -27.51 26.03
CA TYR A 6 -26.08 -26.42 26.13
C TYR A 6 -24.71 -26.81 25.59
N LEU A 7 -24.28 -28.06 25.80
CA LEU A 7 -23.01 -28.56 25.27
C LEU A 7 -23.00 -28.65 23.73
N PHE A 8 -24.15 -28.98 23.13
CA PHE A 8 -24.30 -29.02 21.67
C PHE A 8 -24.34 -27.61 21.06
N TYR A 9 -24.97 -26.65 21.74
CA TYR A 9 -25.06 -25.25 21.31
C TYR A 9 -23.72 -24.51 21.40
N PHE A 10 -22.90 -24.82 22.41
CA PHE A 10 -21.57 -24.22 22.58
C PHE A 10 -20.56 -24.75 21.55
N ALA A 11 -20.64 -26.04 21.21
CA ALA A 11 -19.81 -26.63 20.15
C ALA A 11 -20.16 -26.10 18.74
N LEU A 12 -21.45 -25.83 18.48
CA LEU A 12 -21.92 -25.32 17.18
C LEU A 12 -21.49 -23.86 16.94
N ASN A 13 -21.41 -23.03 17.98
CA ASN A 13 -20.93 -21.64 17.86
C ASN A 13 -19.39 -21.56 17.69
N LEU A 14 -18.64 -22.56 18.16
CA LEU A 14 -17.17 -22.58 18.04
C LEU A 14 -16.70 -22.90 16.60
N LEU A 15 -17.54 -23.59 15.81
CA LEU A 15 -17.24 -23.97 14.43
C LEU A 15 -17.46 -22.85 13.39
N LEU A 16 -18.17 -21.77 13.76
CA LEU A 16 -18.44 -20.62 12.89
C LEU A 16 -17.37 -19.50 12.95
N ALA A 17 -16.46 -19.53 13.93
CA ALA A 17 -15.39 -18.53 14.07
C ALA A 17 -14.12 -18.84 13.26
N ALA A 18 -14.06 -19.98 12.58
CA ALA A 18 -12.91 -20.39 11.75
C ALA A 18 -13.06 -19.99 10.26
N GLY A 19 -14.02 -19.11 9.94
CA GLY A 19 -14.25 -18.60 8.59
C GLY A 19 -13.19 -17.58 8.16
N CYS A 20 -12.19 -18.06 7.41
CA CYS A 20 -11.41 -17.33 6.41
C CYS A 20 -10.65 -16.05 6.84
N THR A 21 -9.44 -16.22 7.39
CA THR A 21 -8.40 -15.18 7.51
C THR A 21 -7.36 -15.25 6.36
N SER A 22 -7.72 -15.77 5.18
CA SER A 22 -6.78 -15.91 4.06
C SER A 22 -6.58 -14.61 3.27
N GLY A 23 -7.59 -13.73 3.20
CA GLY A 23 -7.53 -12.47 2.46
C GLY A 23 -6.54 -11.46 3.05
N GLY A 24 -6.55 -11.28 4.37
CA GLY A 24 -5.71 -10.26 5.03
C GLY A 24 -4.20 -10.47 4.83
N LYS A 25 -3.72 -11.72 4.82
CA LYS A 25 -2.30 -12.02 4.58
C LYS A 25 -1.87 -11.73 3.15
N GLN A 26 -2.75 -11.97 2.18
CA GLN A 26 -2.49 -11.64 0.79
C GLN A 26 -2.51 -10.12 0.58
N ASP A 27 -3.49 -9.42 1.15
CA ASP A 27 -3.61 -7.97 1.05
C ASP A 27 -2.39 -7.25 1.68
N GLU A 28 -1.86 -7.73 2.81
CA GLU A 28 -0.60 -7.24 3.39
C GLU A 28 0.63 -7.47 2.49
N GLN A 29 0.66 -8.60 1.78
CA GLN A 29 1.76 -8.87 0.84
C GLN A 29 1.67 -7.95 -0.37
N VAL A 30 0.47 -7.76 -0.92
CA VAL A 30 0.23 -6.80 -2.00
C VAL A 30 0.63 -5.40 -1.54
N ALA A 31 0.24 -4.99 -0.33
CA ALA A 31 0.63 -3.71 0.24
C ALA A 31 2.16 -3.55 0.31
N ARG A 32 2.90 -4.56 0.79
CA ARG A 32 4.38 -4.55 0.76
C ARG A 32 4.93 -4.36 -0.64
N GLU A 33 4.45 -5.11 -1.62
CA GLU A 33 4.95 -4.98 -2.99
C GLU A 33 4.63 -3.60 -3.59
N ILE A 34 3.45 -3.03 -3.31
CA ILE A 34 3.14 -1.65 -3.74
C ILE A 34 4.07 -0.66 -3.05
N CYS A 35 4.29 -0.79 -1.74
CA CYS A 35 5.22 0.06 -1.01
C CYS A 35 6.63 0.02 -1.64
N ASP A 36 7.13 -1.18 -1.97
CA ASP A 36 8.42 -1.36 -2.64
C ASP A 36 8.43 -0.69 -4.03
N CYS A 37 7.34 -0.80 -4.80
CA CYS A 37 7.21 -0.11 -6.08
C CYS A 37 7.26 1.42 -5.96
N MET A 38 6.73 1.96 -4.87
CA MET A 38 6.63 3.41 -4.65
C MET A 38 7.87 3.99 -3.98
N GLN A 39 8.75 3.15 -3.44
CA GLN A 39 9.97 3.57 -2.77
C GLN A 39 10.86 4.49 -3.63
N PRO A 40 11.13 4.22 -4.92
CA PRO A 40 11.95 5.10 -5.75
C PRO A 40 11.32 6.50 -5.89
N LEU A 41 9.99 6.56 -6.07
CA LEU A 41 9.28 7.83 -6.19
C LEU A 41 9.31 8.61 -4.88
N TYR A 42 9.15 7.93 -3.75
CA TYR A 42 9.27 8.53 -2.41
C TYR A 42 10.68 9.10 -2.17
N GLU A 43 11.73 8.35 -2.52
CA GLU A 43 13.13 8.79 -2.39
C GLU A 43 13.42 9.99 -3.29
N SER A 44 12.93 9.98 -4.53
CA SER A 44 13.09 11.15 -5.41
C SER A 44 12.33 12.38 -4.89
N TYR A 45 11.11 12.21 -4.37
CA TYR A 45 10.32 13.31 -3.79
C TYR A 45 11.01 13.93 -2.57
N THR A 46 11.51 13.10 -1.65
CA THR A 46 12.24 13.56 -0.47
C THR A 46 13.53 14.28 -0.85
N SER A 47 14.29 13.75 -1.81
CA SER A 47 15.49 14.42 -2.33
C SER A 47 15.20 15.80 -2.94
N ILE A 48 14.07 16.01 -3.60
CA ILE A 48 13.67 17.34 -4.10
C ILE A 48 13.35 18.28 -2.96
N LYS A 49 12.63 17.79 -1.95
CA LYS A 49 12.22 18.60 -0.81
C LYS A 49 13.44 19.17 -0.10
N ASP A 50 14.44 18.31 0.14
CA ASP A 50 15.71 18.70 0.73
C ASP A 50 16.48 19.67 -0.18
N ALA A 51 16.58 19.37 -1.48
CA ALA A 51 17.25 20.25 -2.45
C ALA A 51 16.59 21.64 -2.56
N ARG A 52 15.26 21.74 -2.39
CA ARG A 52 14.55 23.02 -2.35
C ARG A 52 14.89 23.81 -1.09
N GLU A 53 14.95 23.16 0.06
CA GLU A 53 15.32 23.81 1.33
C GLU A 53 16.76 24.36 1.26
N ASP A 54 17.65 23.63 0.59
CA ASP A 54 19.07 24.00 0.42
C ASP A 54 19.35 24.93 -0.78
N ASN A 55 18.33 25.27 -1.59
CA ASN A 55 18.48 25.98 -2.87
C ASN A 55 19.48 25.31 -3.84
N ASP A 56 19.58 23.98 -3.78
CA ASP A 56 20.45 23.18 -4.64
C ASP A 56 19.81 22.96 -6.01
N THR A 57 20.06 23.91 -6.92
CA THR A 57 19.54 23.88 -8.28
C THR A 57 20.07 22.73 -9.14
N GLU A 58 21.24 22.17 -8.81
CA GLU A 58 21.83 21.05 -9.56
C GLU A 58 21.08 19.76 -9.26
N SER A 59 20.78 19.50 -7.99
CA SER A 59 19.95 18.36 -7.58
C SER A 59 18.53 18.45 -8.14
N LEU A 60 17.96 19.65 -8.25
CA LEU A 60 16.66 19.85 -8.90
C LEU A 60 16.67 19.54 -10.40
N GLN A 61 17.77 19.85 -11.11
CA GLN A 61 17.91 19.48 -12.53
C GLN A 61 18.04 17.97 -12.71
N ARG A 62 18.88 17.31 -11.92
CA ARG A 62 19.04 15.85 -11.95
C ARG A 62 17.73 15.13 -11.69
N PHE A 63 16.92 15.63 -10.75
CA PHE A 63 15.59 15.06 -10.51
C PHE A 63 14.71 15.06 -11.77
N VAL A 64 14.69 16.15 -12.54
CA VAL A 64 13.88 16.22 -13.77
C VAL A 64 14.35 15.19 -14.80
N GLU A 65 15.66 14.95 -14.89
CA GLU A 65 16.25 13.96 -15.79
C GLU A 65 15.95 12.52 -15.36
N GLU A 66 15.90 12.27 -14.05
CA GLU A 66 15.66 10.94 -13.47
C GLU A 66 14.17 10.57 -13.37
N MET A 67 13.28 11.57 -13.35
CA MET A 67 11.85 11.36 -13.10
C MET A 67 11.16 10.49 -14.17
N GLU A 68 11.60 10.55 -15.44
CA GLU A 68 11.08 9.68 -16.49
C GLU A 68 11.42 8.21 -16.20
N ALA A 69 12.66 7.92 -15.80
CA ALA A 69 13.10 6.58 -15.45
C ALA A 69 12.39 6.04 -14.20
N VAL A 70 12.22 6.88 -13.18
CA VAL A 70 11.46 6.52 -11.96
C VAL A 70 10.01 6.20 -12.30
N ASN A 71 9.37 7.00 -13.16
CA ASN A 71 8.00 6.75 -13.59
C ASN A 71 7.86 5.44 -14.37
N ASP A 72 8.80 5.14 -15.26
CA ASP A 72 8.83 3.88 -16.00
C ASP A 72 9.01 2.68 -15.06
N GLU A 73 9.87 2.81 -14.05
CA GLU A 73 10.09 1.77 -13.04
C GLU A 73 8.82 1.50 -12.22
N VAL A 74 8.19 2.56 -11.69
CA VAL A 74 6.94 2.48 -10.92
C VAL A 74 5.84 1.86 -11.78
N SER A 75 5.69 2.29 -13.03
CA SER A 75 4.69 1.78 -13.96
C SER A 75 4.90 0.30 -14.28
N ALA A 76 6.15 -0.09 -14.55
CA ALA A 76 6.49 -1.50 -14.76
C ALA A 76 6.23 -2.34 -13.50
N CYS A 77 6.46 -1.78 -12.32
CA CYS A 77 6.20 -2.43 -11.04
C CYS A 77 4.71 -2.64 -10.78
N ALA A 78 3.89 -1.61 -11.00
CA ALA A 78 2.44 -1.68 -10.91
C ALA A 78 1.86 -2.74 -11.85
N ASN A 79 2.35 -2.80 -13.10
CA ASN A 79 1.95 -3.83 -14.05
C ASN A 79 2.24 -5.24 -13.54
N ARG A 80 3.43 -5.49 -12.95
CA ARG A 80 3.77 -6.80 -12.36
C ARG A 80 2.85 -7.18 -11.20
N ILE A 81 2.46 -6.20 -10.37
CA ILE A 81 1.51 -6.44 -9.27
C ILE A 81 0.14 -6.80 -9.83
N GLN A 82 -0.35 -6.05 -10.82
CA GLN A 82 -1.64 -6.33 -11.46
C GLN A 82 -1.64 -7.70 -12.16
N GLU A 83 -0.56 -8.08 -12.85
CA GLU A 83 -0.42 -9.41 -13.46
C GLU A 83 -0.44 -10.54 -12.43
N ARG A 84 0.21 -10.33 -11.28
CA ARG A 84 0.33 -11.34 -10.22
C ARG A 84 -0.94 -11.49 -9.39
N TYR A 85 -1.60 -10.38 -9.09
CA TYR A 85 -2.67 -10.32 -8.09
C TYR A 85 -4.03 -10.00 -8.69
N GLY A 86 -4.10 -9.61 -9.96
CA GLY A 86 -5.30 -9.08 -10.60
C GLY A 86 -5.55 -7.60 -10.26
N ALA A 87 -6.63 -7.05 -10.81
CA ALA A 87 -7.04 -5.69 -10.51
C ALA A 87 -7.36 -5.50 -9.02
N LEU A 88 -6.95 -4.36 -8.48
CA LEU A 88 -7.26 -3.92 -7.12
C LEU A 88 -8.42 -2.93 -7.22
N GLU A 89 -9.63 -3.41 -6.99
CA GLU A 89 -10.84 -2.60 -7.13
C GLU A 89 -11.78 -2.83 -5.95
N GLY A 90 -12.60 -1.81 -5.65
CA GLY A 90 -13.64 -1.86 -4.63
C GLY A 90 -13.09 -2.17 -3.24
N GLU A 91 -13.73 -3.09 -2.52
CA GLU A 91 -13.36 -3.43 -1.14
C GLU A 91 -11.92 -3.92 -1.00
N ARG A 92 -11.36 -4.56 -2.05
CA ARG A 92 -9.97 -5.03 -2.02
C ARG A 92 -8.98 -3.87 -2.06
N GLU A 93 -9.26 -2.85 -2.86
CA GLU A 93 -8.45 -1.63 -2.90
C GLU A 93 -8.41 -0.97 -1.52
N GLU A 94 -9.55 -0.85 -0.85
CA GLU A 94 -9.64 -0.29 0.50
C GLU A 94 -8.83 -1.09 1.53
N ARG A 95 -8.90 -2.43 1.49
CA ARG A 95 -8.12 -3.30 2.39
C ARG A 95 -6.62 -3.21 2.14
N VAL A 96 -6.20 -3.16 0.88
CA VAL A 96 -4.78 -2.99 0.53
C VAL A 96 -4.29 -1.60 0.95
N LYS A 97 -5.07 -0.54 0.71
CA LYS A 97 -4.74 0.82 1.17
C LYS A 97 -4.61 0.90 2.69
N ALA A 98 -5.52 0.25 3.42
CA ALA A 98 -5.43 0.15 4.89
C ALA A 98 -4.21 -0.67 5.34
N ALA A 99 -3.84 -1.73 4.62
CA ALA A 99 -2.62 -2.48 4.90
C ALA A 99 -1.36 -1.63 4.65
N MET A 100 -1.33 -0.82 3.59
CA MET A 100 -0.22 0.09 3.30
C MET A 100 0.01 1.12 4.40
N GLN A 101 -1.05 1.63 5.04
CA GLN A 101 -0.93 2.54 6.20
C GLN A 101 -0.11 1.93 7.36
N ASN A 102 -0.12 0.61 7.49
CA ASN A 102 0.65 -0.11 8.50
C ASN A 102 2.04 -0.53 8.01
N VAL A 103 2.17 -0.84 6.71
CA VAL A 103 3.41 -1.36 6.11
C VAL A 103 4.39 -0.23 5.78
N CYS A 104 3.93 0.84 5.13
CA CYS A 104 4.74 1.96 4.69
C CYS A 104 4.04 3.31 5.01
N PRO A 105 3.93 3.66 6.30
CA PRO A 105 3.21 4.87 6.71
C PRO A 105 3.78 6.15 6.10
N GLU A 106 5.11 6.21 5.92
CA GLU A 106 5.79 7.40 5.39
C GLU A 106 5.48 7.62 3.91
N ILE A 107 5.53 6.57 3.09
CA ILE A 107 5.18 6.64 1.67
C ILE A 107 3.72 7.07 1.51
N ILE A 108 2.79 6.48 2.28
CA ILE A 108 1.38 6.88 2.25
C ILE A 108 1.20 8.33 2.67
N ALA A 109 1.90 8.80 3.71
CA ALA A 109 1.83 10.19 4.14
C ALA A 109 2.29 11.14 3.03
N THR A 110 3.41 10.83 2.36
CA THR A 110 3.93 11.61 1.24
C THR A 110 2.99 11.62 0.04
N LEU A 111 2.38 10.48 -0.31
CA LEU A 111 1.41 10.42 -1.41
C LEU A 111 0.17 11.27 -1.12
N ASN A 112 -0.35 11.22 0.11
CA ASN A 112 -1.46 12.07 0.52
C ASN A 112 -1.07 13.56 0.51
N GLU A 113 0.16 13.91 0.92
CA GLU A 113 0.68 15.28 0.85
C GLU A 113 0.74 15.76 -0.60
N ALA A 114 1.25 14.92 -1.51
CA ALA A 114 1.34 15.21 -2.94
C ALA A 114 -0.04 15.38 -3.60
N GLU A 115 -1.01 14.50 -3.32
CA GLU A 115 -2.38 14.63 -3.82
C GLU A 115 -3.02 15.95 -3.36
N ASN A 116 -2.88 16.30 -2.08
CA ASN A 116 -3.44 17.53 -1.53
C ASN A 116 -2.81 18.80 -2.12
N ALA A 117 -1.55 18.74 -2.56
CA ALA A 117 -0.86 19.85 -3.22
C ALA A 117 -1.31 20.06 -4.68
N LEU A 118 -1.86 19.04 -5.35
CA LEU A 118 -2.33 19.10 -6.74
C LEU A 118 -3.80 19.50 -6.89
N VAL A 119 -4.58 19.44 -5.81
CA VAL A 119 -6.01 19.81 -5.78
C VAL A 119 -6.23 21.29 -5.37
N GLN A 120 -5.16 22.00 -4.99
CA GLN A 120 -5.16 23.44 -4.70
C GLN A 120 -4.69 24.25 -5.91
#